data_AF-A0A2U1WVP4-F1
#
_entry.id   AF-A0A2U1WVP4-F1
#
_cell.length_a   1.000
_cell.length_b   1.000
_cell.length_c   1.000
_cell.angle_alpha   90.00
_cell.angle_beta   90.00
_cell.angle_gamma   90.00
#
_symmetry.space_group_name_H-M   'P 1'
#
loop_
_entity.id
_entity.type
_entity.pdbx_description
1 polymer ?
#
loop_
_entity_poly.entity_id
_entity_poly.type
_entity_poly.pdbx_seq_one_letter_code
_entity_poly.pdbx_strand_id
1 'polypeptide(L)'
;MKAITANRLRDGAVVWLGQKGDWVERIDAAATYDEAGAAAALAQAQQDEARNLVVAIYTLDVEILDGAPSPLRTKERIRALGPSVRADVGKQADPIARAAA
;
A
#
# COMPACT_ATOMS: atom_id res chain seq x y z
N MET A 1 -11.08 -7.34 4.87
CA MET A 1 -10.36 -7.45 3.60
C MET A 1 -8.87 -7.38 3.89
N LYS A 2 -8.02 -7.81 2.95
CA LYS A 2 -6.56 -7.67 3.05
C LYS A 2 -6.00 -6.86 1.90
N ALA A 3 -4.92 -6.16 2.16
CA ALA A 3 -4.08 -5.53 1.15
C ALA A 3 -2.64 -6.03 1.31
N ILE A 4 -1.83 -5.90 0.26
CA ILE A 4 -0.40 -6.25 0.27
C ILE A 4 0.40 -4.96 0.17
N THR A 5 1.39 -4.80 1.04
CA THR A 5 2.29 -3.65 1.06
C THR A 5 3.75 -4.08 1.06
N ALA A 6 4.62 -3.19 0.58
CA ALA A 6 6.07 -3.35 0.61
C ALA A 6 6.76 -1.97 0.61
N ASN A 7 8.10 -1.95 0.66
CA ASN A 7 8.90 -0.79 0.30
C ASN A 7 9.52 -1.00 -1.08
N ARG A 8 9.36 -0.06 -1.99
CA ARG A 8 10.04 -0.07 -3.29
C ARG A 8 11.53 0.18 -3.09
N LEU A 9 12.36 -0.68 -3.67
CA LEU A 9 13.79 -0.67 -3.38
C LEU A 9 14.50 0.58 -3.93
N ARG A 10 14.04 1.09 -5.08
CA ARG A 10 14.68 2.19 -5.81
C ARG A 10 14.71 3.51 -5.04
N ASP A 11 13.67 3.80 -4.26
CA ASP A 11 13.47 5.10 -3.61
C ASP A 11 12.89 5.01 -2.19
N GLY A 12 12.66 3.79 -1.68
CA GLY A 12 12.17 3.54 -0.33
C GLY A 12 10.67 3.81 -0.15
N ALA A 13 9.94 4.19 -1.22
CA ALA A 13 8.53 4.51 -1.12
C ALA A 13 7.72 3.32 -0.59
N VAL A 14 6.79 3.59 0.33
CA VAL A 14 5.77 2.60 0.70
C VAL A 14 4.84 2.40 -0.49
N VAL A 15 4.67 1.17 -0.94
CA VAL A 15 3.81 0.82 -2.07
C VAL A 15 2.82 -0.26 -1.68
N TRP A 16 1.78 -0.39 -2.51
CA TRP A 16 0.67 -1.32 -2.36
C TRP A 16 0.48 -2.09 -3.66
N LEU A 17 0.06 -3.35 -3.58
CA LEU A 17 -0.21 -4.13 -4.79
C LEU A 17 -1.55 -3.68 -5.39
N GLY A 18 -1.51 -3.25 -6.66
CA GLY A 18 -2.67 -2.82 -7.44
C GLY A 18 -3.39 -3.99 -8.14
N GLN A 19 -4.55 -3.70 -8.72
CA GLN A 19 -5.40 -4.72 -9.36
C GLN A 19 -4.74 -5.44 -10.54
N LYS A 20 -3.74 -4.83 -11.17
CA LYS A 20 -3.03 -5.39 -12.33
C LYS A 20 -1.71 -6.06 -11.93
N GLY A 21 -1.46 -6.21 -10.63
CA GLY A 21 -0.18 -6.71 -10.10
C GLY A 21 0.94 -5.67 -10.15
N ASP A 22 0.61 -4.40 -10.38
CA ASP A 22 1.52 -3.27 -10.35
C ASP A 22 1.67 -2.68 -8.94
N TRP A 23 2.80 -2.02 -8.67
CA TRP A 23 3.06 -1.37 -7.37
C TRP A 23 2.61 0.08 -7.41
N VAL A 24 1.51 0.39 -6.69
CA VAL A 24 0.93 1.74 -6.60
C VAL A 24 1.32 2.40 -5.29
N GLU A 25 1.46 3.72 -5.29
CA GLU A 25 1.93 4.44 -4.09
C GLU A 25 0.82 4.79 -3.12
N ARG A 26 -0.41 4.92 -3.60
CA ARG A 26 -1.55 5.25 -2.76
C ARG A 26 -2.35 4.00 -2.43
N ILE A 27 -2.87 3.97 -1.21
CA ILE A 27 -3.64 2.82 -0.74
C ILE A 27 -5.00 2.73 -1.42
N ASP A 28 -5.64 3.84 -1.78
CA ASP A 28 -6.94 3.84 -2.46
C ASP A 28 -6.93 3.13 -3.83
N ALA A 29 -5.77 3.11 -4.49
CA ALA A 29 -5.53 2.36 -5.73
C ALA A 29 -5.15 0.89 -5.48
N ALA A 30 -4.96 0.48 -4.22
CA ALA A 30 -4.57 -0.89 -3.89
C ALA A 30 -5.71 -1.86 -4.20
N ALA A 31 -5.33 -3.05 -4.66
CA ALA A 31 -6.24 -4.18 -4.69
C ALA A 31 -6.56 -4.64 -3.26
N THR A 32 -7.77 -5.16 -3.09
CA THR A 32 -8.18 -5.81 -1.86
C THR A 32 -8.57 -7.25 -2.13
N TYR A 33 -8.26 -8.11 -1.18
CA TYR A 33 -8.44 -9.55 -1.30
C TYR A 33 -9.16 -10.10 -0.06
N ASP A 34 -9.81 -11.24 -0.21
CA ASP A 34 -10.14 -12.10 0.91
C ASP A 34 -8.90 -12.89 1.38
N GLU A 35 -9.05 -13.76 2.37
CA GLU A 35 -7.91 -14.53 2.93
C GLU A 35 -7.22 -15.39 1.86
N ALA A 36 -8.00 -16.14 1.07
CA ALA A 36 -7.48 -17.05 0.07
C ALA A 36 -6.83 -16.30 -1.10
N GLY A 37 -7.48 -15.24 -1.60
CA GLY A 37 -6.95 -14.38 -2.65
C GLY A 37 -5.68 -13.65 -2.22
N ALA A 38 -5.60 -13.24 -0.96
CA ALA A 38 -4.41 -12.57 -0.43
C ALA A 38 -3.18 -13.49 -0.42
N ALA A 39 -3.35 -14.76 -0.05
CA ALA A 39 -2.26 -15.73 -0.05
C ALA A 39 -1.71 -15.96 -1.47
N ALA A 40 -2.59 -16.11 -2.47
CA ALA A 40 -2.20 -16.29 -3.87
C ALA A 40 -1.51 -15.02 -4.43
N ALA A 41 -2.07 -13.84 -4.17
CA ALA A 41 -1.49 -12.58 -4.61
C ALA A 41 -0.12 -12.30 -3.94
N LEU A 42 0.02 -12.64 -2.66
CA LEU A 42 1.29 -12.50 -1.94
C LEU A 42 2.38 -13.40 -2.54
N ALA A 43 2.06 -14.66 -2.84
CA ALA A 43 3.01 -15.59 -3.46
C ALA A 43 3.51 -15.08 -4.82
N GLN A 44 2.63 -14.49 -5.62
CA GLN A 44 3.01 -13.85 -6.89
C GLN A 44 3.91 -12.64 -6.65
N ALA A 45 3.54 -11.77 -5.72
CA ALA A 45 4.27 -10.53 -5.44
C ALA A 45 5.64 -10.77 -4.77
N GLN A 46 5.86 -11.93 -4.12
CA GLN A 46 7.19 -12.35 -3.65
C GLN A 46 8.21 -12.53 -4.79
N GLN A 47 7.76 -12.76 -6.03
CA GLN A 47 8.65 -12.75 -7.19
C GLN A 47 9.25 -11.35 -7.44
N ASP A 48 8.54 -10.28 -7.06
CA ASP A 48 9.06 -8.91 -7.18
C ASP A 48 10.10 -8.59 -6.11
N GLU A 49 9.94 -9.17 -4.92
CA GLU A 49 10.95 -9.12 -3.87
C GLU A 49 12.21 -9.88 -4.29
N ALA A 50 12.07 -11.09 -4.85
CA ALA A 50 13.20 -11.86 -5.39
C ALA A 50 13.91 -11.15 -6.56
N ARG A 51 13.19 -10.34 -7.33
CA ARG A 51 13.73 -9.49 -8.40
C ARG A 51 14.27 -8.14 -7.89
N ASN A 52 14.27 -7.90 -6.59
CA ASN A 52 14.75 -6.67 -5.97
C ASN A 52 13.99 -5.40 -6.45
N LEU A 53 12.70 -5.53 -6.78
CA LEU A 53 11.84 -4.38 -7.08
C LEU A 53 11.28 -3.76 -5.79
N VAL A 54 10.96 -4.62 -4.83
CA VAL A 54 10.44 -4.26 -3.50
C VAL A 54 11.12 -5.09 -2.41
N VAL A 55 10.96 -4.70 -1.15
CA VAL A 55 11.42 -5.43 0.03
C VAL A 55 10.40 -5.37 1.16
N ALA A 56 10.48 -6.33 2.07
CA ALA A 56 9.62 -6.47 3.24
C ALA A 56 8.14 -6.50 2.84
N ILE A 57 7.80 -7.40 1.91
CA ILE A 57 6.43 -7.60 1.45
C ILE A 57 5.59 -8.36 2.49
N TYR A 58 4.37 -7.90 2.76
CA TYR A 58 3.43 -8.59 3.65
C TYR A 58 1.97 -8.19 3.40
N THR A 59 1.06 -9.03 3.89
CA THR A 59 -0.38 -8.74 3.94
C THR A 59 -0.74 -8.02 5.23
N LEU A 60 -1.73 -7.13 5.17
CA LEU A 60 -2.33 -6.48 6.33
C LEU A 60 -3.85 -6.44 6.20
N ASP A 61 -4.53 -6.31 7.32
CA ASP A 61 -5.98 -6.14 7.35
C ASP A 61 -6.36 -4.68 7.05
N VAL A 62 -7.35 -4.52 6.17
CA VAL A 62 -7.94 -3.25 5.79
C VAL A 62 -9.47 -3.29 5.93
N GLU A 63 -10.03 -2.14 6.30
CA GLU A 63 -11.45 -1.84 6.17
C GLU A 63 -11.70 -1.08 4.86
N ILE A 64 -12.94 -1.07 4.38
CA ILE A 64 -13.35 -0.20 3.28
C ILE A 64 -14.08 1.00 3.88
N LEU A 65 -13.50 2.18 3.71
CA LEU A 65 -14.04 3.46 4.15
C LEU A 65 -14.25 4.33 2.91
N ASP A 66 -15.46 4.85 2.72
CA ASP A 66 -15.83 5.70 1.58
C ASP A 66 -15.45 5.10 0.22
N GLY A 67 -15.55 3.77 0.09
CA GLY A 67 -15.22 3.04 -1.12
C GLY A 67 -13.73 2.75 -1.35
N ALA A 68 -12.86 3.16 -0.42
CA ALA A 68 -11.41 2.96 -0.50
C ALA A 68 -10.87 2.10 0.67
N PRO A 69 -9.84 1.28 0.45
CA PRO A 69 -9.19 0.56 1.54
C PRO A 69 -8.44 1.50 2.50
N SER A 70 -8.62 1.26 3.79
CA SER A 70 -7.94 1.95 4.90
C SER A 70 -7.28 0.93 5.84
N PRO A 71 -6.01 1.09 6.25
CA PRO A 71 -5.37 0.15 7.17
C PRO A 71 -6.00 0.19 8.56
N LEU A 72 -6.19 -0.98 9.15
CA LEU A 72 -6.67 -1.09 10.53
C LEU A 72 -5.61 -0.69 11.56
N ARG A 73 -4.32 -0.91 11.25
CA ARG A 73 -3.21 -0.65 12.16
C ARG A 73 -2.62 0.74 11.96
N THR A 74 -2.39 1.46 13.06
CA THR A 74 -1.86 2.84 13.06
C THR A 74 -0.53 2.97 12.33
N LYS A 75 0.37 1.99 12.48
CA LYS A 75 1.67 1.97 11.78
C LYS A 75 1.47 2.08 10.27
N GLU A 76 0.61 1.24 9.70
CA GLU A 76 0.34 1.23 8.27
C GLU A 76 -0.46 2.47 7.82
N ARG A 77 -1.32 3.05 8.67
CA ARG A 77 -1.94 4.37 8.39
C ARG A 77 -0.91 5.47 8.25
N ILE A 78 0.06 5.53 9.17
CA ILE A 78 1.18 6.50 9.10
C ILE A 78 2.01 6.23 7.84
N ARG A 79 2.31 4.97 7.51
CA ARG A 79 3.07 4.62 6.29
C ARG A 79 2.31 4.96 4.99
N ALA A 80 0.99 4.87 4.99
CA ALA A 80 0.14 5.21 3.84
C ALA A 80 0.14 6.72 3.55
N LEU A 81 0.24 7.55 4.60
CA LEU A 81 0.24 9.00 4.50
C LEU A 81 1.67 9.54 4.44
N GLY A 82 2.45 9.35 5.50
CA GLY A 82 3.78 9.90 5.65
C GLY A 82 4.02 10.35 7.10
N PRO A 83 5.05 11.18 7.35
CA PRO A 83 5.37 11.65 8.68
C PRO A 83 4.18 12.36 9.36
N SER A 84 3.91 12.02 10.62
CA SER A 84 2.85 12.67 11.41
C SER A 84 3.26 14.06 11.95
N VAL A 85 4.56 14.31 12.08
CA VAL A 85 5.12 15.57 12.60
C VAL A 85 5.24 16.66 11.54
N ARG A 86 5.25 16.28 10.26
CA ARG A 86 5.37 17.18 9.11
C ARG A 86 4.41 16.75 8.01
N ALA A 87 3.15 17.16 8.14
CA ALA A 87 2.10 16.82 7.18
C ALA A 87 2.30 17.49 5.81
N ASP A 88 3.26 18.40 5.68
CA ASP A 88 3.63 19.14 4.46
C ASP A 88 4.60 18.37 3.54
N VAL A 89 5.16 17.24 3.99
CA VAL A 89 6.15 16.46 3.20
C VAL A 89 5.75 15.02 2.91
N GLY A 90 4.66 14.53 3.51
CA GLY A 90 4.14 13.18 3.23
C GLY A 90 3.30 13.14 1.96
N LYS A 91 2.80 11.95 1.61
CA LYS A 91 1.86 11.75 0.48
C LYS A 91 0.56 12.54 0.67
N GLN A 92 0.19 12.87 1.91
CA GLN A 92 -0.95 13.74 2.20
C GLN A 92 -0.73 15.22 1.80
N ALA A 93 0.50 15.61 1.47
CA ALA A 93 0.83 16.95 0.98
C ALA A 93 0.74 17.07 -0.54
N ASP A 94 0.69 15.94 -1.27
CA ASP A 94 0.61 15.94 -2.73
C ASP A 94 -0.71 16.58 -3.19
N PRO A 95 -0.69 17.67 -3.98
CA PRO A 95 -1.89 18.35 -4.45
C PRO A 95 -2.81 17.43 -5.28
N ILE A 96 -2.24 16.50 -6.04
CA ILE A 96 -3.00 15.54 -6.83
C ILE A 96 -3.75 14.57 -5.91
N ALA A 97 -3.14 14.22 -4.76
CA ALA A 97 -3.74 13.36 -3.76
C ALA A 97 -4.87 14.03 -2.95
N ARG A 98 -4.86 15.36 -2.80
CA ARG A 98 -5.90 16.14 -2.10
C ARG A 98 -7.17 16.35 -2.92
N ALA A 99 -7.08 16.40 -4.24
CA ALA A 99 -8.23 16.63 -5.12
C ALA A 99 -9.12 15.39 -5.32
N ALA A 100 -8.65 14.20 -4.91
CA ALA A 100 -9.34 12.92 -5.02
C ALA A 100 -9.89 12.38 -3.70
N ALA A 101 -9.83 13.17 -2.61
CA ALA A 101 -10.37 12.88 -1.29
C ALA A 101 -11.54 13.82 -0.99
#